data_AF-A0A1Z9DTB1-F1
#
_entry.id   AF-A0A1Z9DTB1-F1
#
_cell.length_a   1.000
_cell.length_b   1.000
_cell.length_c   1.000
_cell.angle_alpha   90.00
_cell.angle_beta   90.00
_cell.angle_gamma   90.00
#
_symmetry.space_group_name_H-M   'P 1'
#
loop_
_entity.id
_entity.type
_entity.pdbx_description
1 polymer ?
#
loop_
_entity_poly.entity_id
_entity_poly.type
_entity_poly.pdbx_seq_one_letter_code
_entity_poly.pdbx_strand_id
1 'polypeptide(L)'
;MTLHMLFGSAQMESCLALLGTGDTLMVMDRDVLKSLSAATVALPCDVVVLEDARSGPDANEGFALIDTAGWLELVCQHTHSMSWY
;
A
#
# COMPACT_ATOMS: atom_id res chain seq x y z
N MET A 1 5.93 -3.72 -13.50
CA MET A 1 5.56 -3.87 -12.09
C MET A 1 6.20 -2.72 -11.34
N THR A 2 5.40 -1.74 -10.96
CA THR A 2 5.83 -0.58 -10.19
C THR A 2 5.35 -0.72 -8.75
N LEU A 3 6.21 -0.37 -7.81
CA LEU A 3 5.85 -0.29 -6.40
C LEU A 3 5.34 1.12 -6.09
N HIS A 4 4.08 1.26 -5.71
CA HIS A 4 3.49 2.51 -5.25
C HIS A 4 3.53 2.56 -3.73
N MET A 5 4.28 3.49 -3.16
CA MET A 5 4.45 3.65 -1.72
C MET A 5 3.65 4.85 -1.24
N LEU A 6 2.57 4.58 -0.50
CA LEU A 6 1.61 5.59 -0.07
C LEU A 6 1.87 5.97 1.39
N PHE A 7 2.51 7.12 1.57
CA PHE A 7 2.92 7.70 2.85
C PHE A 7 1.85 8.64 3.46
N GLY A 8 0.79 8.94 2.72
CA GLY A 8 -0.25 9.85 3.18
C GLY A 8 -1.45 9.89 2.24
N SER A 9 -2.52 10.53 2.70
CA SER A 9 -3.81 10.53 2.01
C SER A 9 -3.97 11.65 0.98
N ALA A 10 -3.08 12.64 0.98
CA ALA A 10 -3.23 13.83 0.14
C ALA A 10 -3.21 13.49 -1.36
N GLN A 11 -2.39 12.51 -1.76
CA GLN A 11 -2.30 12.05 -3.14
C GLN A 11 -2.95 10.67 -3.38
N MET A 12 -3.76 10.18 -2.45
CA MET A 12 -4.35 8.84 -2.54
C MET A 12 -5.13 8.63 -3.85
N GLU A 13 -6.03 9.54 -4.22
CA GLU A 13 -6.83 9.38 -5.45
C GLU A 13 -5.96 9.35 -6.70
N SER A 14 -4.91 10.17 -6.75
CA SER A 14 -3.96 10.20 -7.87
C SER A 14 -3.16 8.90 -7.96
N CYS A 15 -2.72 8.37 -6.80
CA CYS A 15 -2.07 7.07 -6.72
C CYS A 15 -3.00 5.96 -7.25
N LEU A 16 -4.25 5.91 -6.75
CA LEU A 16 -5.23 4.89 -7.12
C LEU A 16 -5.57 4.91 -8.62
N ALA A 17 -5.66 6.10 -9.22
CA ALA A 17 -5.94 6.27 -10.64
C ALA A 17 -4.84 5.75 -11.57
N LEU A 18 -3.61 5.56 -11.05
CA LEU A 18 -2.46 5.10 -11.82
C LEU A 18 -2.14 3.62 -11.61
N LEU A 19 -2.86 2.92 -10.73
CA LEU A 19 -2.61 1.50 -10.46
C LEU A 19 -2.99 0.65 -11.67
N GLY A 20 -2.03 -0.14 -12.16
CA GLY A 20 -2.24 -1.14 -13.18
C GLY A 20 -2.24 -2.57 -12.62
N THR A 21 -2.65 -3.51 -13.46
CA THR A 21 -2.52 -4.94 -13.18
C THR A 21 -1.03 -5.33 -13.15
N GLY A 22 -0.58 -5.90 -12.03
CA GLY A 22 0.81 -6.29 -11.80
C GLY A 22 1.67 -5.21 -11.13
N ASP A 23 1.09 -4.07 -10.75
CA ASP A 23 1.71 -3.18 -9.78
C ASP A 23 1.52 -3.71 -8.35
N THR A 24 2.21 -3.11 -7.40
CA THR A 24 2.01 -3.36 -5.97
C THR A 24 1.79 -2.04 -5.26
N LEU A 25 0.74 -1.95 -4.46
CA LEU A 25 0.48 -0.82 -3.57
C LEU A 25 0.97 -1.16 -2.16
N MET A 26 1.93 -0.41 -1.65
CA MET A 26 2.37 -0.46 -0.27
C MET A 26 1.80 0.71 0.52
N VAL A 27 1.01 0.41 1.54
CA VAL A 27 0.42 1.39 2.45
C VAL A 27 1.32 1.55 3.67
N MET A 28 1.81 2.76 3.88
CA MET A 28 2.71 3.10 5.00
C MET A 28 2.04 4.05 6.00
N ASP A 29 0.91 4.64 5.64
CA ASP A 29 0.13 5.50 6.51
C ASP A 29 -1.14 4.82 7.03
N ARG A 30 -1.42 5.12 8.30
CA ARG A 30 -2.54 4.56 9.05
C ARG A 30 -3.90 5.04 8.56
N ASP A 31 -4.02 6.34 8.27
CA ASP A 31 -5.31 6.93 7.93
C ASP A 31 -5.69 6.63 6.48
N VAL A 32 -4.69 6.47 5.61
CA VAL A 32 -4.83 5.84 4.29
C VAL A 32 -5.39 4.43 4.42
N LEU A 33 -4.80 3.59 5.28
CA LEU A 33 -5.24 2.21 5.44
C LEU A 33 -6.72 2.10 5.84
N LYS A 34 -7.14 2.93 6.81
CA LYS A 34 -8.55 3.01 7.22
C LYS A 34 -9.47 3.46 6.10
N SER A 35 -9.01 4.40 5.27
CA SER A 35 -9.79 4.90 4.14
C SER A 35 -9.95 3.82 3.05
N LEU A 36 -8.89 3.05 2.78
CA LEU A 36 -8.91 1.94 1.84
C LEU A 36 -9.81 0.79 2.32
N SER A 37 -9.73 0.42 3.59
CA SER A 37 -10.55 -0.66 4.15
C SER A 37 -12.04 -0.27 4.20
N ALA A 38 -12.35 0.98 4.55
CA ALA A 38 -13.73 1.48 4.57
C ALA A 38 -14.35 1.59 3.17
N ALA A 39 -13.54 1.87 2.15
CA ALA A 39 -14.02 2.09 0.80
C ALA A 39 -14.32 0.80 0.01
N THR A 40 -13.98 -0.39 0.53
CA THR A 40 -14.18 -1.69 -0.18
C THR A 40 -13.68 -1.66 -1.62
N VAL A 41 -12.57 -0.95 -1.87
CA VAL A 41 -12.06 -0.75 -3.23
C VAL A 41 -11.46 -2.05 -3.74
N ALA A 42 -12.05 -2.61 -4.79
CA ALA A 42 -11.41 -3.67 -5.56
C ALA A 42 -10.25 -3.04 -6.35
N LEU A 43 -9.04 -3.20 -5.83
CA LEU A 43 -7.84 -2.67 -6.47
C LEU A 43 -7.35 -3.65 -7.56
N PRO A 44 -6.85 -3.14 -8.69
CA PRO A 44 -6.38 -3.99 -9.79
C PRO A 44 -5.01 -4.64 -9.52
N CYS A 45 -4.47 -4.46 -8.31
CA CYS A 45 -3.10 -4.76 -7.92
C CYS A 45 -3.03 -5.39 -6.52
N ASP A 46 -1.89 -5.99 -6.20
CA ASP A 46 -1.64 -6.49 -4.85
C ASP A 46 -1.45 -5.34 -3.87
N VAL A 47 -1.93 -5.53 -2.64
CA VAL A 47 -1.85 -4.52 -1.58
C VAL A 47 -1.14 -5.10 -0.38
N VAL A 48 -0.06 -4.44 0.01
CA VAL A 48 0.73 -4.76 1.19
C VAL A 48 0.73 -3.58 2.15
N VAL A 49 0.83 -3.86 3.45
CA VAL A 49 0.80 -2.86 4.51
C VAL A 49 2.07 -2.99 5.33
N LEU A 50 2.76 -1.88 5.54
CA LEU A 50 3.89 -1.86 6.47
C LEU A 50 3.36 -1.98 7.91
N GLU A 51 3.99 -2.82 8.73
CA GLU A 51 3.55 -3.09 10.11
C GLU A 51 3.35 -1.81 10.94
N ASP A 52 4.18 -0.79 10.74
CA ASP A 52 4.07 0.50 11.42
C ASP A 52 2.77 1.26 11.11
N ALA A 53 2.17 1.03 9.94
CA ALA A 53 0.91 1.63 9.53
C ALA A 53 -0.31 1.02 10.23
N ARG A 54 -0.15 -0.16 10.84
CA ARG A 54 -1.24 -0.93 11.44
C ARG A 54 -1.88 -0.21 12.64
N SER A 55 -3.20 -0.34 12.76
CA SER A 55 -4.01 0.18 13.88
C SER A 55 -4.60 -0.95 14.71
N GLY A 56 -3.81 -1.57 15.57
CA GLY A 56 -4.32 -2.64 16.45
C GLY A 56 -4.50 -3.99 15.74
N PRO A 57 -5.06 -4.99 16.44
CA PRO A 57 -5.07 -6.39 15.97
C PRO A 57 -5.99 -6.66 14.78
N ASP A 58 -7.10 -5.91 14.63
CA ASP A 58 -8.17 -6.27 13.69
C ASP A 58 -8.32 -5.34 12.48
N ALA A 59 -7.56 -4.24 12.39
CA ALA A 59 -7.78 -3.19 11.37
C ALA A 59 -7.41 -3.59 9.93
N ASN A 60 -6.84 -4.79 9.72
CA ASN A 60 -6.15 -5.17 8.49
C ASN A 60 -6.63 -6.50 7.89
N GLU A 61 -7.79 -7.02 8.32
CA GLU A 61 -8.34 -8.27 7.75
C GLU A 61 -8.46 -8.15 6.22
N GLY A 62 -7.55 -8.82 5.49
CA GLY A 62 -7.56 -8.86 4.02
C GLY A 62 -6.30 -8.34 3.32
N PHE A 63 -5.40 -7.62 4.01
CA PHE A 63 -4.14 -7.15 3.41
C PHE A 63 -2.92 -7.89 3.94
N ALA A 64 -1.93 -8.12 3.07
CA ALA A 64 -0.66 -8.73 3.48
C ALA A 64 0.15 -7.73 4.32
N LEU A 65 0.57 -8.13 5.51
CA LEU A 65 1.39 -7.32 6.41
C LEU A 65 2.87 -7.66 6.21
N ILE A 66 3.72 -6.63 6.09
CA ILE A 66 5.17 -6.78 5.96
C ILE A 66 5.89 -5.88 6.96
N ASP A 67 7.08 -6.31 7.40
CA ASP A 67 7.98 -5.50 8.21
C ASP A 67 8.96 -4.71 7.32
N THR A 68 9.90 -3.99 7.94
CA THR A 68 10.93 -3.23 7.21
C THR A 68 11.82 -4.12 6.34
N ALA A 69 12.08 -5.37 6.74
CA ALA A 69 12.87 -6.29 5.94
C ALA A 69 12.10 -6.73 4.69
N GLY A 70 10.81 -7.06 4.84
CA GLY A 70 9.92 -7.36 3.73
C GLY A 70 9.77 -6.17 2.77
N TRP A 71 9.76 -4.93 3.27
CA TRP A 71 9.79 -3.74 2.41
C TRP A 71 11.06 -3.68 1.56
N LEU A 72 12.24 -3.93 2.14
CA LEU A 72 13.50 -3.94 1.38
C LEU A 72 13.49 -5.01 0.28
N GLU A 73 13.00 -6.21 0.59
CA GLU A 73 12.84 -7.27 -0.40
C GLU A 73 11.87 -6.86 -1.53
N LEU A 74 10.75 -6.24 -1.17
CA LEU A 74 9.75 -5.76 -2.13
C LEU A 74 10.34 -4.71 -3.08
N VAL A 75 11.12 -3.76 -2.56
CA VAL A 75 11.82 -2.76 -3.36
C VAL A 75 12.79 -3.43 -4.33
N CYS A 76 13.52 -4.46 -3.90
CA CYS A 76 14.44 -5.20 -4.77
C CYS A 76 13.71 -6.01 -5.86
N GLN A 77 12.47 -6.42 -5.65
CA GLN A 77 11.66 -7.17 -6.62
C GLN A 77 11.05 -6.27 -7.71
N HIS A 78 10.91 -4.97 -7.45
CA HIS A 78 10.30 -4.02 -8.38
C HIS A 78 11.36 -3.19 -9.10
N THR A 79 11.25 -3.05 -10.42
CA THR A 79 12.18 -2.23 -11.22
C THR A 79 12.03 -0.74 -10.95
N HIS A 80 10.84 -0.31 -10.53
CA HIS A 80 10.50 1.08 -10.29
C HIS A 80 9.70 1.24 -9.00
N SER A 81 9.91 2.36 -8.31
CA SER A 81 9.15 2.76 -7.13
C SER A 81 8.67 4.20 -7.26
N MET A 82 7.42 4.46 -6.86
CA MET A 82 6.83 5.80 -6.80
C MET A 82 6.35 6.09 -5.38
N SER A 83 6.71 7.26 -4.86
CA SER A 83 6.31 7.71 -3.53
C SER A 83 5.18 8.73 -3.62
N TRP A 84 4.16 8.56 -2.80
CA TRP A 84 2.96 9.39 -2.73
C TRP A 84 2.81 9.91 -1.30
N TYR A 85 2.67 11.23 -1.13
CA TYR A 85 2.60 11.90 0.17
C TYR A 85 1.19 12.45 0.44
#